data_AF-A0A2N3YJX4-F1
#
_entry.id   AF-A0A2N3YJX4-F1
#
_cell.length_a   1.000
_cell.length_b   1.000
_cell.length_c   1.000
_cell.angle_alpha   90.00
_cell.angle_beta   90.00
_cell.angle_gamma   90.00
#
_symmetry.space_group_name_H-M   'P 1'
#
loop_
_entity.id
_entity.type
_entity.pdbx_description
1 polymer ?
#
loop_
_entity_poly.entity_id
_entity_poly.type
_entity_poly.pdbx_seq_one_letter_code
_entity_poly.pdbx_strand_id
1 'polypeptide(L)'
;MPLRPDPERARAALAALDAVREVAATGEDDVLACLVVTGEPAAQRVLDDWLDQVADTLRALGETADELALALAGHQGAVGADPSGPAAADRQVTPLPGRAHPAREGGR
;
A
#
# COMPACT_ATOMS: atom_id res chain seq x y z
N MET A 1 -16.20 16.51 6.31
CA MET A 1 -15.29 16.01 5.26
C MET A 1 -14.01 15.58 5.94
N PRO A 2 -13.64 14.28 5.92
CA PRO A 2 -12.36 13.87 6.49
C PRO A 2 -11.24 14.56 5.68
N LEU A 3 -10.32 15.21 6.39
CA LEU A 3 -9.14 15.82 5.79
C LEU A 3 -8.26 14.69 5.24
N ARG A 4 -8.11 14.62 3.92
CA ARG A 4 -7.11 13.74 3.32
C ARG A 4 -5.71 14.29 3.63
N PRO A 5 -4.73 13.42 3.90
CA PRO A 5 -3.35 13.85 4.01
C PRO A 5 -2.88 14.45 2.68
N ASP A 6 -2.13 15.54 2.78
CA ASP A 6 -1.43 16.17 1.65
C ASP A 6 -0.52 15.13 0.96
N PRO A 7 -0.64 14.91 -0.36
CA PRO A 7 0.08 13.85 -1.07
C PRO A 7 1.59 13.95 -0.96
N GLU A 8 2.16 15.17 -0.97
CA GLU A 8 3.62 15.33 -0.81
C GLU A 8 4.07 14.92 0.60
N ARG A 9 3.31 15.32 1.63
CA ARG A 9 3.57 14.89 3.00
C ARG A 9 3.40 13.38 3.18
N ALA A 10 2.42 12.77 2.50
CA ALA A 10 2.23 11.32 2.55
C ALA A 10 3.41 10.57 1.93
N ARG A 11 3.96 11.04 0.79
CA ARG A 11 5.17 10.45 0.20
C ARG A 11 6.39 10.63 1.10
N ALA A 12 6.56 11.82 1.67
CA ALA A 12 7.66 12.08 2.61
C ALA A 12 7.57 11.18 3.86
N ALA A 13 6.37 10.97 4.38
CA ALA A 13 6.13 10.09 5.52
C ALA A 13 6.42 8.62 5.18
N LEU A 14 6.02 8.13 4.00
CA LEU A 14 6.35 6.77 3.55
C LEU A 14 7.85 6.57 3.42
N ALA A 15 8.56 7.51 2.79
CA ALA A 15 10.02 7.44 2.68
C ALA A 15 10.72 7.44 4.06
N ALA A 16 10.19 8.20 5.02
CA ALA A 16 10.72 8.21 6.38
C ALA A 16 10.45 6.88 7.11
N LEU A 17 9.27 6.27 6.91
CA LEU A 17 8.94 4.96 7.47
C LEU A 17 9.83 3.86 6.89
N ASP A 18 10.10 3.90 5.57
CA ASP A 18 11.06 2.99 4.94
C ASP A 18 12.46 3.15 5.55
N ALA A 19 12.93 4.38 5.74
CA ALA A 19 14.21 4.63 6.39
C ALA A 19 14.25 4.11 7.84
N VAL A 20 13.16 4.22 8.60
CA VAL A 20 13.05 3.65 9.95
C VAL A 20 13.16 2.14 9.92
N ARG A 21 12.53 1.46 8.96
CA ARG A 21 12.59 0.00 8.81
C ARG A 21 14.01 -0.48 8.53
N GLU A 22 14.70 0.17 7.60
CA GLU A 22 16.09 -0.15 7.26
C GLU A 22 17.03 0.02 8.46
N VAL A 23 16.88 1.12 9.20
CA VAL A 23 17.67 1.38 10.41
C VAL A 23 17.35 0.39 11.52
N ALA A 24 16.08 0.02 11.70
CA ALA A 24 15.67 -0.95 12.70
C ALA A 24 16.24 -2.35 12.40
N ALA A 25 16.12 -2.82 11.15
CA ALA A 25 16.67 -4.10 10.73
C ALA A 25 18.20 -4.15 10.84
N THR A 26 18.89 -3.09 10.37
CA THR A 26 20.35 -3.00 10.50
C THR A 26 20.78 -2.99 11.97
N GLY A 27 20.07 -2.23 12.82
CA GLY A 27 20.36 -2.17 14.24
C GLY A 27 20.09 -3.50 14.96
N GLU A 28 19.06 -4.23 14.56
CA GLU A 28 18.75 -5.57 15.11
C GLU A 28 19.90 -6.53 14.79
N ASP A 29 20.35 -6.56 13.53
CA ASP A 29 21.50 -7.38 13.10
C ASP A 29 22.78 -7.01 13.87
N ASP A 30 23.06 -5.71 14.04
CA ASP A 30 24.24 -5.22 14.78
C ASP A 30 24.20 -5.62 16.27
N VAL A 31 23.02 -5.56 16.90
CA VAL A 31 22.83 -5.98 18.30
C VAL A 31 23.02 -7.48 18.45
N LEU A 32 22.43 -8.28 17.56
CA LEU A 32 22.59 -9.74 17.59
C LEU A 32 24.03 -10.19 17.28
N ALA A 33 24.80 -9.37 16.56
CA ALA A 33 26.22 -9.60 16.32
C ALA A 33 27.14 -9.21 17.49
N CYS A 34 26.63 -8.54 18.54
CA CYS A 34 27.44 -8.11 19.67
C CYS A 34 27.86 -9.30 20.55
N LEU A 35 29.14 -9.65 20.52
CA LEU A 35 29.73 -10.68 21.38
C LEU A 35 30.49 -10.04 22.54
N VAL A 36 29.79 -9.76 23.63
CA VAL A 36 30.38 -9.20 24.85
C VAL A 36 30.44 -10.26 25.94
N VAL A 37 31.63 -10.45 26.54
CA VAL A 37 31.85 -11.38 27.65
C VAL A 37 32.25 -10.61 28.90
N THR A 38 31.41 -10.70 29.93
CA THR A 38 31.61 -9.98 31.20
C THR A 38 32.48 -10.74 32.20
N GLY A 39 32.61 -12.06 32.04
CA GLY A 39 33.38 -12.94 32.93
C GLY A 39 32.66 -13.35 34.23
N GLU A 40 31.51 -12.74 34.55
CA GLU A 40 30.68 -13.07 35.70
C GLU A 40 29.31 -13.59 35.23
N PRO A 41 28.90 -14.83 35.57
CA PRO A 41 27.65 -15.42 35.07
C PRO A 41 26.39 -14.58 35.33
N ALA A 42 26.31 -13.90 36.48
CA ALA A 42 25.14 -13.07 36.79
C ALA A 42 25.08 -11.81 35.90
N ALA A 43 26.22 -11.14 35.69
CA ALA A 43 26.30 -9.97 34.82
C ALA A 43 26.08 -10.34 33.35
N GLN A 44 26.56 -11.51 32.93
CA GLN A 44 26.38 -12.00 31.57
C GLN A 44 24.89 -12.18 31.24
N ARG A 45 24.11 -12.83 32.11
CA ARG A 45 22.66 -13.02 31.88
C ARG A 45 21.92 -11.70 31.73
N VAL A 46 22.20 -10.73 32.60
CA VAL A 46 21.56 -9.41 32.53
C VAL A 46 21.88 -8.71 31.21
N LEU A 47 23.11 -8.85 30.71
CA LEU A 47 23.50 -8.28 29.43
C LEU A 47 22.81 -8.99 28.26
N ASP A 48 22.82 -10.33 28.25
CA ASP A 48 22.18 -11.14 27.21
C ASP A 48 20.67 -10.84 27.15
N ASP A 49 19.98 -10.86 28.30
CA ASP A 49 18.54 -10.52 28.40
C ASP A 49 18.25 -9.09 27.90
N TRP A 50 19.15 -8.15 28.17
CA TRP A 50 19.00 -6.77 27.69
C TRP A 50 19.21 -6.66 26.17
N LEU A 51 20.20 -7.37 25.61
CA LEU A 51 20.44 -7.41 24.16
C LEU A 51 19.23 -8.00 23.43
N ASP A 52 18.67 -9.11 23.94
CA ASP A 52 17.45 -9.72 23.40
C ASP A 52 16.28 -8.73 23.43
N GLN A 53 16.07 -8.03 24.54
CA GLN A 53 15.02 -7.02 24.66
C GLN A 53 15.19 -5.86 23.68
N VAL A 54 16.43 -5.44 23.40
CA VAL A 54 16.72 -4.40 22.41
C VAL A 54 16.41 -4.89 21.01
N ALA A 55 16.83 -6.10 20.64
CA ALA A 55 16.53 -6.71 19.35
C ALA A 55 15.00 -6.82 19.14
N ASP A 56 14.27 -7.33 20.13
CA ASP A 56 12.80 -7.41 20.09
C ASP A 56 12.15 -6.04 19.91
N THR A 57 12.70 -4.99 20.54
CA THR A 57 12.18 -3.63 20.43
C THR A 57 12.40 -3.05 19.03
N LEU A 58 13.57 -3.29 18.43
CA LEU A 58 13.88 -2.86 17.07
C LEU A 58 12.98 -3.57 16.05
N ARG A 59 12.79 -4.86 16.21
CA ARG A 59 11.86 -5.65 15.40
C ARG A 59 10.44 -5.10 15.50
N ALA A 60 9.92 -4.87 16.71
CA ALA A 60 8.59 -4.31 16.92
C ALA A 60 8.43 -2.91 16.32
N LEU A 61 9.49 -2.10 16.34
CA LEU A 61 9.52 -0.79 15.70
C LEU A 61 9.41 -0.90 14.17
N GLY A 62 10.14 -1.84 13.55
CA GLY A 62 10.04 -2.14 12.13
C GLY A 62 8.63 -2.61 11.72
N GLU A 63 8.05 -3.54 12.49
CA GLU A 63 6.67 -4.03 12.30
C GLU A 63 5.65 -2.88 12.40
N THR A 64 5.79 -2.01 13.41
CA THR A 64 4.92 -0.83 13.56
C THR A 64 5.06 0.14 12.39
N ALA A 65 6.28 0.35 11.88
CA ALA A 65 6.51 1.21 10.72
C ALA A 65 5.86 0.64 9.45
N ASP A 66 5.90 -0.69 9.26
CA ASP A 66 5.20 -1.40 8.19
C ASP A 66 3.68 -1.22 8.27
N GLU A 67 3.09 -1.40 9.45
CA GLU A 67 1.65 -1.19 9.67
C GLU A 67 1.22 0.25 9.33
N LEU A 68 2.01 1.24 9.75
CA LEU A 68 1.75 2.65 9.45
C LEU A 68 1.87 2.95 7.95
N ALA A 69 2.86 2.37 7.28
CA ALA A 69 3.04 2.54 5.84
C ALA A 69 1.86 1.97 5.05
N LEU A 70 1.38 0.78 5.41
CA LEU A 70 0.18 0.16 4.83
C LEU A 70 -1.06 1.03 5.02
N ALA A 71 -1.26 1.57 6.24
CA ALA A 71 -2.36 2.47 6.52
C ALA A 71 -2.30 3.76 5.68
N LEU A 72 -1.10 4.34 5.50
CA LEU A 72 -0.90 5.55 4.69
C LEU A 72 -1.13 5.29 3.19
N ALA A 73 -0.64 4.17 2.66
CA ALA A 73 -0.79 3.80 1.26
C ALA A 73 -2.28 3.67 0.86
N GLY A 74 -3.12 3.15 1.76
CA GLY A 74 -4.57 3.07 1.56
C GLY A 74 -5.25 4.43 1.31
N HIS A 75 -4.65 5.54 1.78
CA HIS A 75 -5.17 6.89 1.56
C HIS A 75 -4.76 7.49 0.20
N GLN A 76 -3.76 6.94 -0.49
CA GLN A 76 -3.31 7.42 -1.80
C GLN A 76 -4.22 6.95 -2.95
N GLY A 77 -4.76 5.72 -2.88
CA GLY A 77 -5.58 5.13 -3.94
C GLY A 77 -6.97 5.76 -4.12
N ALA A 78 -7.44 6.54 -3.15
CA ALA A 78 -8.78 7.09 -3.17
C ALA A 78 -8.88 8.45 -3.93
N VAL A 79 -7.78 8.95 -4.48
CA VAL A 79 -7.68 10.19 -5.30
C VAL A 79 -8.17 10.00 -6.74
N GLY A 80 -8.38 8.76 -7.21
CA GLY A 80 -8.77 8.47 -8.60
C GLY A 80 -10.23 8.06 -8.85
N ALA A 81 -11.04 7.87 -7.80
CA ALA A 81 -12.46 7.53 -7.98
C ALA A 81 -13.30 8.81 -7.95
N ASP A 82 -13.36 9.49 -9.08
CA ASP A 82 -14.35 10.52 -9.37
C ASP A 82 -15.65 9.81 -9.79
N PRO A 83 -16.76 9.83 -9.01
CA PRO A 83 -18.03 9.30 -9.46
C PRO A 83 -18.93 10.46 -9.92
N SER A 84 -18.73 10.95 -11.14
CA SER A 84 -19.66 11.84 -11.88
C SER A 84 -19.17 11.94 -13.33
N GLY A 85 -19.69 11.21 -14.33
CA GLY A 85 -21.04 11.26 -14.95
C GLY A 85 -20.90 11.77 -16.42
N PRO A 86 -21.83 11.57 -17.39
CA PRO A 86 -23.15 10.92 -17.34
C PRO A 86 -23.30 9.76 -18.37
N ALA A 87 -23.87 8.63 -17.93
CA ALA A 87 -24.52 7.67 -18.82
C ALA A 87 -26.03 7.95 -18.83
N ALA A 88 -26.44 9.03 -19.49
CA ALA A 88 -27.85 9.33 -19.74
C ALA A 88 -28.08 9.30 -21.25
N ALA A 89 -28.30 8.07 -21.73
CA ALA A 89 -29.04 7.66 -22.91
C ALA A 89 -29.53 8.79 -23.83
N ASP A 90 -28.70 9.20 -24.79
CA ASP A 90 -29.18 9.86 -25.99
C ASP A 90 -29.78 8.79 -26.90
N ARG A 91 -31.11 8.61 -26.79
CA ARG A 91 -31.88 7.65 -27.59
C ARG A 91 -32.28 8.35 -28.89
N GLN A 92 -31.31 8.51 -29.77
CA GLN A 92 -31.47 8.86 -31.18
C GLN A 92 -30.61 7.86 -31.97
N VAL A 93 -30.96 7.20 -33.07
CA VAL A 93 -32.08 7.14 -34.02
C VAL A 93 -31.79 5.86 -34.80
N THR A 94 -32.80 5.07 -35.22
CA THR A 94 -32.66 4.32 -36.48
C THR A 94 -34.01 4.22 -37.21
N PRO A 95 -34.11 4.74 -38.45
CA PRO A 95 -35.33 4.69 -39.25
C PRO A 95 -35.55 3.29 -39.85
N LEU A 96 -36.83 2.92 -39.99
CA LEU A 96 -37.27 1.66 -40.57
C LEU A 96 -36.93 1.60 -42.08
N PRO A 97 -36.19 0.61 -42.59
CA PRO A 97 -36.00 0.47 -44.03
C PRO A 97 -37.26 -0.09 -44.68
N GLY A 98 -37.70 0.59 -45.75
CA GLY A 98 -38.89 0.30 -46.53
C GLY A 98 -38.88 -1.07 -47.19
N ARG A 99 -40.09 -1.61 -47.36
CA ARG A 99 -40.39 -2.87 -48.06
C ARG A 99 -39.78 -2.87 -49.46
N ALA A 100 -38.90 -3.84 -49.71
CA ALA A 100 -38.50 -4.21 -51.06
C ALA A 100 -39.60 -5.05 -51.74
N HIS A 101 -39.97 -4.60 -52.93
CA HIS A 101 -40.75 -5.31 -53.95
C HIS A 101 -40.03 -6.60 -54.38
N PRO A 102 -40.74 -7.72 -54.62
CA PRO A 102 -40.25 -8.72 -55.56
C PRO A 102 -40.90 -8.46 -56.94
N ALA A 103 -40.05 -8.19 -57.93
CA ALA A 103 -40.37 -8.37 -59.33
C ALA A 103 -39.50 -9.52 -59.85
N ARG A 104 -40.11 -10.57 -60.40
CA ARG A 104 -39.61 -11.21 -61.62
C ARG A 104 -40.67 -12.10 -62.27
N GLU A 105 -41.00 -11.69 -63.49
CA GLU A 105 -41.64 -12.45 -64.55
C GLU A 105 -40.82 -13.69 -64.98
N GLY A 106 -41.53 -14.67 -65.55
CA GLY A 106 -41.03 -15.45 -66.67
C GLY A 106 -41.43 -16.92 -66.67
N GLY A 107 -42.44 -17.30 -67.47
CA GLY A 107 -42.59 -18.71 -67.89
C GLY A 107 -43.97 -19.16 -68.39
N ARG A 108 -44.40 -18.70 -69.58
CA ARG A 108 -44.75 -19.52 -70.76
C ARG A 108 -45.47 -18.68 -71.81
#